data_AF-A0A2W1MKG0-F1
#
_entry.id   AF-A0A2W1MKG0-F1
#
_cell.length_a   1.000
_cell.length_b   1.000
_cell.length_c   1.000
_cell.angle_alpha   90.00
_cell.angle_beta   90.00
_cell.angle_gamma   90.00
#
_symmetry.space_group_name_H-M   'P 1'
#
loop_
_entity.id
_entity.type
_entity.pdbx_description
1 polymer ?
#
loop_
_entity_poly.entity_id
_entity_poly.type
_entity_poly.pdbx_seq_one_letter_code
_entity_poly.pdbx_strand_id
1 'polypeptide(L)' 'MPTPSLQAKRAYYAKARRSNYAASLRLEGFETTPADGERKLPSRESVLSAYRSRQD' A
#
# COMPACT_ATOMS: atom_id res chain seq x y z
N MET A 1 5.22 -31.64 4.08
CA MET A 1 4.63 -30.43 3.46
C MET A 1 5.38 -30.11 2.18
N PRO A 2 4.73 -30.03 1.02
CA PRO A 2 5.40 -29.66 -0.23
C PRO A 2 5.87 -28.21 -0.19
N THR A 3 7.03 -27.93 -0.79
CA THR A 3 7.57 -26.58 -0.89
C THR A 3 6.72 -25.75 -1.86
N PRO A 4 6.19 -24.57 -1.46
CA PRO A 4 5.38 -23.75 -2.35
C PRO A 4 6.21 -23.18 -3.50
N SER A 5 5.63 -23.18 -4.70
CA SER A 5 6.25 -22.62 -5.90
C SER A 5 6.46 -21.11 -5.77
N LEU A 6 7.35 -20.54 -6.61
CA LEU A 6 7.55 -19.09 -6.67
C LEU A 6 6.25 -18.35 -7.01
N GLN A 7 5.45 -18.90 -7.92
CA GLN A 7 4.15 -18.33 -8.29
C GLN A 7 3.19 -18.30 -7.11
N ALA A 8 3.11 -19.38 -6.34
CA ALA A 8 2.27 -19.44 -5.14
C ALA A 8 2.68 -18.39 -4.10
N LYS A 9 3.99 -18.20 -3.89
CA LYS A 9 4.52 -17.17 -2.99
C LYS A 9 4.14 -15.76 -3.47
N ARG A 10 4.28 -15.47 -4.76
CA ARG A 10 3.90 -14.18 -5.36
C ARG A 10 2.41 -13.91 -5.23
N ALA A 11 1.56 -14.91 -5.49
CA ALA A 11 0.12 -14.79 -5.36
C ALA A 11 -0.30 -14.50 -3.90
N TYR A 12 0.31 -15.20 -2.95
CA TYR A 12 0.07 -14.95 -1.52
C TYR A 12 0.49 -13.53 -1.11
N TYR A 13 1.68 -13.09 -1.54
CA TYR A 13 2.15 -11.72 -1.28
C TYR A 13 1.18 -10.68 -1.87
N ALA A 14 0.75 -10.84 -3.12
CA ALA A 14 -0.19 -9.92 -3.75
C ALA A 14 -1.52 -9.81 -2.98
N LYS A 15 -1.99 -10.93 -2.41
CA LYS A 15 -3.18 -11.01 -1.56
C LYS A 15 -3.01 -10.28 -0.22
N ALA A 16 -1.89 -10.50 0.47
CA ALA A 16 -1.71 -10.07 1.86
C ALA A 16 -1.00 -8.72 2.04
N ARG A 17 -0.26 -8.23 1.03
CA ARG A 17 0.62 -7.06 1.19
C ARG A 17 -0.08 -5.81 1.72
N ARG A 18 -1.32 -5.55 1.28
CA ARG A 18 -2.06 -4.34 1.66
C ARG A 18 -2.54 -4.38 3.11
N SER A 19 -3.14 -5.50 3.53
CA SER A 19 -3.58 -5.69 4.90
C SER A 19 -2.41 -5.71 5.87
N ASN A 20 -1.29 -6.35 5.50
CA ASN A 20 -0.10 -6.38 6.32
C ASN A 20 0.50 -4.98 6.50
N TYR A 21 0.59 -4.18 5.43
CA TYR A 21 1.09 -2.81 5.52
C TYR A 21 0.22 -1.92 6.42
N ALA A 22 -1.11 -1.97 6.26
CA ALA A 22 -2.04 -1.24 7.12
C ALA A 22 -1.92 -1.68 8.59
N ALA A 23 -1.75 -2.99 8.86
CA ALA A 23 -1.51 -3.50 10.20
C ALA A 23 -0.19 -2.99 10.78
N SER A 24 0.90 -2.97 10.00
CA SER A 24 2.19 -2.41 10.43
C SER A 24 2.07 -0.94 10.81
N LEU A 25 1.41 -0.11 10.00
CA LEU A 25 1.18 1.30 10.32
C LEU A 25 0.38 1.48 11.62
N ARG A 26 -0.64 0.64 11.86
CA ARG A 26 -1.38 0.67 13.13
C ARG A 26 -0.49 0.35 14.33
N LEU A 27 0.42 -0.63 14.20
CA LEU A 27 1.38 -0.96 15.27
C LEU A 27 2.35 0.19 15.55
N GLU A 28 2.65 1.01 14.55
CA GLU A 28 3.47 2.22 14.66
C GLU A 28 2.68 3.43 15.21
N GLY A 29 1.38 3.28 15.49
CA GLY A 29 0.54 4.34 16.06
C GLY A 29 -0.14 5.24 15.04
N PHE A 30 -0.10 4.90 13.74
CA PHE A 30 -0.86 5.64 12.74
C PHE A 30 -2.34 5.23 12.75
N GLU A 31 -3.22 6.24 12.70
CA GLU A 31 -4.65 6.06 12.46
C GLU A 31 -4.86 5.52 11.04
N THR A 32 -5.08 4.20 10.93
CA THR A 32 -5.26 3.51 9.65
C THR A 32 -6.49 2.63 9.63
N THR A 33 -7.21 2.71 8.53
CA THR A 33 -8.42 1.95 8.25
C THR A 33 -8.15 0.96 7.12
N PRO A 34 -8.96 -0.12 6.99
CA PRO A 34 -8.89 -1.00 5.82
C PRO A 34 -9.06 -0.27 4.48
N ALA A 35 -9.82 0.84 4.46
CA ALA A 35 -10.05 1.64 3.27
C ALA A 35 -8.76 2.30 2.72
N ASP A 36 -7.78 2.56 3.58
CA ASP A 36 -6.50 3.16 3.18
C ASP A 36 -5.70 2.25 2.24
N GLY A 37 -5.89 0.92 2.32
CA GLY A 37 -5.28 -0.05 1.41
C GLY A 37 -5.93 -0.11 0.02
N GLU A 38 -7.21 0.29 -0.08
CA GLU A 38 -7.97 0.29 -1.33
C GLU A 38 -7.95 1.65 -2.04
N ARG A 39 -7.58 2.72 -1.33
CA ARG A 39 -7.45 4.06 -1.91
C ARG A 39 -6.41 4.05 -3.03
N LYS A 40 -6.86 4.45 -4.23
CA LYS A 40 -5.95 4.62 -5.37
C LYS A 40 -4.97 5.75 -5.07
N LEU A 41 -3.68 5.44 -5.10
CA LEU A 41 -2.64 6.45 -4.92
C LEU A 41 -2.61 7.40 -6.13
N PRO A 42 -2.39 8.70 -5.91
CA PRO A 42 -2.20 9.65 -6.99
C PRO A 42 -0.95 9.29 -7.82
N SER A 43 -0.96 9.64 -9.10
CA SER A 43 0.24 9.50 -9.92
C SER A 43 1.31 10.47 -9.46
N ARG A 44 2.58 10.15 -9.73
CA ARG A 44 3.71 11.02 -9.39
C ARG A 44 3.54 12.42 -9.98
N GLU A 45 3.10 12.51 -11.23
CA GLU A 45 2.86 13.76 -11.95
C GLU A 45 1.78 14.59 -11.25
N SER A 46 0.67 13.95 -10.84
CA SER A 46 -0.42 14.64 -10.14
C SER A 46 0.02 15.21 -8.79
N VAL A 47 0.86 14.47 -8.05
CA VAL A 47 1.44 14.95 -6.79
C VAL A 47 2.34 16.15 -7.03
N LEU A 48 3.26 16.06 -8.00
CA LEU A 48 4.19 17.15 -8.32
C LEU A 48 3.47 18.43 -8.77
N SER A 49 2.41 18.31 -9.57
CA SER A 49 1.58 19.44 -9.98
C SER A 49 0.93 20.13 -8.78
N ALA A 50 0.35 19.36 -7.85
CA ALA A 50 -0.32 19.90 -6.66
C ALA A 50 0.64 20.64 -5.71
N TYR A 51 1.91 20.23 -5.63
CA TYR A 51 2.92 20.94 -4.85
C TYR A 51 3.34 22.25 -5.51
N ARG A 52 3.53 22.25 -6.84
CA ARG A 52 3.91 23.46 -7.59
C ARG A 52 2.84 24.53 -7.50
N SER A 53 1.57 24.16 -7.70
CA SER A 53 0.44 25.09 -7.61
C SER A 53 0.16 25.67 -6.22
N ARG A 54 0.86 25.17 -5.19
CA ARG A 54 0.70 25.59 -3.78
C ARG A 54 1.83 26.53 -3.34
N GLN A 55 2.81 26.79 -4.22
CA GLN A 55 3.95 27.67 -4.01
C GLN A 55 3.78 29.03 -4.71
N ASP A 56 2.72 29.20 -5.50
CA ASP A 56 2.26 30.46 -6.08
C ASP A 56 1.20 31.12 -5.19
#